data_AF-A0A1F6CAB7-F1
#
_entry.id   AF-A0A1F6CAB7-F1
#
_cell.length_a   1.000
_cell.length_b   1.000
_cell.length_c   1.000
_cell.angle_alpha   90.00
_cell.angle_beta   90.00
_cell.angle_gamma   90.00
#
_symmetry.space_group_name_H-M   'P 1'
#
loop_
_entity.id
_entity.type
_entity.pdbx_description
1 polymer ?
#
loop_
_entity_poly.entity_id
_entity_poly.type
_entity_poly.pdbx_seq_one_letter_code
_entity_poly.pdbx_strand_id
1 'polypeptide(L)'
;MNEEHLTVLRMVAKKKITAEEGDRLLEALGESPERSLKAQPPESQTDDQIEEEIRKAEEEIKEAETELRTSEGDRIGHEVQERMRERMERLRQKLEEKRHKMEEKRRRWEERQRERQSRHEEHRRRREERTRRHGLHIPPPAAQAPQAAPSPPAAPAPALAQARPPLPPRPPMPAMPDVGKIVSDAMKSVGDAMKSVNVGAIVGDAVKGAFVGTLATESRAISDPGIRRLMVMSSGGGNLIIRDTDEATLKVEGRCSVATYGEEARIDERGGNDVTLSVPASIRSIRALNVGGGDIDCHLIRLDGHEIDLEAPGGGDITLKVPEDTAFEIAMEARGGGDIHTDLPLETGSQSASHFRGRRNGGGNSRIKLSAPGGGDIKLTRL
;
A
#
# COMPACT_ATOMS: atom_id res chain seq x y z
N MET A 1 18.36 -2.88 25.18
CA MET A 1 19.41 -2.30 24.31
C MET A 1 19.20 -2.93 22.94
N ASN A 2 18.90 -2.16 21.91
CA ASN A 2 18.66 -2.70 20.56
C ASN A 2 19.98 -3.27 20.00
N GLU A 3 19.91 -4.28 19.12
CA GLU A 3 21.11 -4.91 18.53
C GLU A 3 22.00 -3.91 17.78
N GLU A 4 21.41 -2.86 17.24
CA GLU A 4 22.11 -1.75 16.57
C GLU A 4 22.99 -0.96 17.54
N HIS A 5 22.51 -0.69 18.76
CA HIS A 5 23.30 -0.05 19.83
C HIS A 5 24.51 -0.89 20.21
N LEU A 6 24.36 -2.22 20.32
CA LEU A 6 25.45 -3.14 20.60
C LEU A 6 26.46 -3.21 19.45
N THR A 7 25.99 -3.04 18.22
CA THR A 7 26.84 -3.05 17.02
C THR A 7 27.73 -1.80 16.98
N VAL A 8 27.18 -0.61 17.25
CA VAL A 8 27.98 0.63 17.32
C VAL A 8 29.01 0.55 18.45
N LEU A 9 28.62 0.06 19.64
CA LEU A 9 29.56 -0.14 20.75
C LEU A 9 30.68 -1.15 20.42
N ARG A 10 30.39 -2.23 19.69
CA ARG A 10 31.43 -3.15 19.19
C ARG A 10 32.34 -2.48 18.17
N MET A 11 31.83 -1.57 17.33
CA MET A 11 32.64 -0.85 16.34
C MET A 11 33.60 0.13 17.02
N VAL A 12 33.17 0.83 18.08
CA VAL A 12 34.05 1.68 18.92
C VAL A 12 35.10 0.82 19.62
N ALA A 13 34.70 -0.30 20.25
CA ALA A 13 35.63 -1.19 20.96
C ALA A 13 36.70 -1.81 20.04
N LYS A 14 36.34 -2.10 18.78
CA LYS A 14 37.27 -2.58 17.75
C LYS A 14 38.08 -1.47 17.08
N LYS A 15 37.95 -0.21 17.52
CA LYS A 15 38.58 0.98 16.92
C LYS A 15 38.29 1.14 15.42
N LYS A 16 37.13 0.64 14.96
CA LYS A 16 36.67 0.79 13.57
C LYS A 16 36.10 2.18 13.30
N ILE A 17 35.61 2.82 14.35
CA ILE A 17 35.13 4.20 14.38
C ILE A 17 35.70 4.87 15.62
N THR A 18 35.82 6.19 15.57
CA THR A 18 36.25 6.99 16.73
C THR A 18 35.15 7.04 17.79
N ALA A 19 35.51 7.38 19.03
CA ALA A 19 34.53 7.55 20.10
C ALA A 19 33.50 8.65 19.76
N GLU A 20 33.94 9.74 19.13
CA GLU A 20 33.07 10.84 18.69
C GLU A 20 32.08 10.40 17.59
N GLU A 21 32.52 9.58 16.63
CA GLU A 21 31.61 9.00 15.61
C GLU A 21 30.65 7.98 16.23
N GLY A 22 31.11 7.21 17.21
CA GLY A 22 30.27 6.30 17.98
C GLY A 22 29.16 7.04 18.70
N ASP A 23 29.49 8.13 19.39
CA ASP A 23 28.51 8.96 20.10
C ASP A 23 27.51 9.59 19.13
N ARG A 24 27.95 10.12 17.98
CA ARG A 24 27.03 10.64 16.94
C ARG A 24 26.11 9.58 16.37
N LEU A 25 26.59 8.35 16.18
CA LEU A 25 25.76 7.24 15.70
C LEU A 25 24.78 6.77 16.78
N LEU A 26 25.20 6.72 18.03
CA LEU A 26 24.31 6.39 19.16
C LEU A 26 23.27 7.48 19.39
N GLU A 27 23.63 8.76 19.22
CA GLU A 27 22.72 9.90 19.25
C GLU A 27 21.75 9.86 18.07
N ALA A 28 22.20 9.58 16.85
CA ALA A 28 21.31 9.39 15.70
C ALA A 28 20.36 8.17 15.84
N LEU A 29 20.79 7.12 16.56
CA LEU A 29 19.97 5.95 16.89
C LEU A 29 19.05 6.19 18.11
N GLY A 30 19.41 7.14 18.99
CA GLY A 30 18.69 7.49 20.21
C GLY A 30 17.71 8.66 20.03
N GLU A 31 18.01 9.57 19.11
CA GLU A 31 17.13 10.64 18.67
C GLU A 31 16.13 10.10 17.65
N SER A 32 15.05 9.49 18.16
CA SER A 32 13.68 9.84 17.73
C SER A 32 12.56 9.13 18.53
N PRO A 33 12.54 9.14 19.88
CA PRO A 33 11.26 8.98 20.58
C PRO A 33 10.36 10.23 20.44
N GLU A 34 10.92 11.38 20.06
CA GLU A 34 10.13 12.62 19.86
C GLU A 34 9.57 12.79 18.44
N ARG A 35 10.18 12.21 17.41
CA ARG A 35 9.58 12.20 16.05
C ARG A 35 8.38 11.25 15.93
N SER A 36 8.25 10.25 16.81
CA SER A 36 7.02 9.42 16.86
C SER A 36 5.82 10.12 17.52
N LEU A 37 6.02 11.26 18.20
CA LEU A 37 4.94 12.03 18.82
C LEU A 37 4.36 13.11 17.89
N LYS A 38 5.01 13.38 16.75
CA LYS A 38 4.51 14.29 15.69
C LYS A 38 4.07 13.57 14.41
N ALA A 39 4.04 12.23 14.40
CA ALA A 39 3.29 11.52 13.39
C ALA A 39 1.82 11.92 13.57
N GLN A 40 1.33 12.82 12.71
CA GLN A 40 -0.09 13.09 12.58
C GLN A 40 -0.79 11.73 12.49
N PRO A 41 -1.84 11.49 13.30
CA PRO A 41 -2.48 10.20 13.31
C PRO A 41 -2.93 9.88 11.88
N PRO A 42 -2.62 8.69 11.35
CA PRO A 42 -3.13 8.24 10.05
C PRO A 42 -4.67 8.18 10.01
N GLU A 43 -5.33 8.35 11.17
CA GLU A 43 -6.77 8.43 11.33
C GLU A 43 -7.37 9.81 10.94
N SER A 44 -6.57 10.88 10.78
CA SER A 44 -7.10 12.18 10.32
C SER A 44 -7.73 12.12 8.94
N GLN A 45 -7.20 11.28 8.04
CA GLN A 45 -7.80 11.04 6.72
C GLN A 45 -9.15 10.31 6.81
N THR A 46 -9.39 9.53 7.87
CA THR A 46 -10.67 8.81 8.01
C THR A 46 -11.77 9.66 8.63
N ASP A 47 -11.42 10.62 9.48
CA ASP A 47 -12.41 11.52 10.09
C ASP A 47 -12.91 12.53 9.06
N ASP A 48 -12.02 13.12 8.25
CA ASP A 48 -12.39 14.03 7.16
C ASP A 48 -13.29 13.34 6.12
N GLN A 49 -13.00 12.08 5.78
CA GLN A 49 -13.83 11.28 4.86
C GLN A 49 -15.21 10.97 5.44
N ILE A 50 -15.29 10.66 6.73
CA ILE A 50 -16.58 10.38 7.40
C ILE A 50 -17.41 11.66 7.52
N GLU A 51 -16.78 12.80 7.82
CA GLU A 51 -17.46 14.11 7.82
C GLU A 51 -18.00 14.46 6.43
N GLU A 52 -17.23 14.21 5.38
CA GLU A 52 -17.68 14.43 4.00
C GLU A 52 -18.86 13.51 3.62
N GLU A 53 -18.82 12.24 4.04
CA GLU A 53 -19.95 11.31 3.84
C GLU A 53 -21.21 11.74 4.61
N ILE A 54 -21.07 12.28 5.82
CA ILE A 54 -22.21 12.82 6.59
C ILE A 54 -22.77 14.05 5.88
N ARG A 55 -21.91 14.99 5.47
CA ARG A 55 -22.34 16.19 4.75
C ARG A 55 -23.11 15.82 3.47
N LYS A 56 -22.61 14.86 2.70
CA LYS A 56 -23.27 14.38 1.50
C LYS A 56 -24.63 13.75 1.80
N ALA A 57 -24.73 12.94 2.86
CA ALA A 57 -26.00 12.34 3.27
C ALA A 57 -27.03 13.39 3.75
N GLU A 58 -26.58 14.44 4.43
CA GLU A 58 -27.44 15.58 4.82
C GLU A 58 -27.96 16.35 3.60
N GLU A 59 -27.12 16.55 2.59
CA GLU A 59 -27.51 17.16 1.32
C GLU A 59 -28.55 16.32 0.58
N GLU A 60 -28.36 14.99 0.49
CA GLU A 60 -29.33 14.07 -0.12
C GLU A 60 -30.69 14.08 0.61
N ILE A 61 -30.68 14.14 1.95
CA ILE A 61 -31.92 14.27 2.74
C ILE A 61 -32.60 15.61 2.45
N LYS A 62 -31.84 16.69 2.38
CA LYS A 62 -32.36 18.04 2.10
C LYS A 62 -32.96 18.13 0.70
N GLU A 63 -32.32 17.52 -0.29
CA GLU A 63 -32.85 17.43 -1.65
C GLU A 63 -34.16 16.64 -1.69
N ALA A 64 -34.20 15.47 -1.05
CA ALA A 64 -35.43 14.66 -0.93
C ALA A 64 -36.56 15.41 -0.19
N GLU A 65 -36.25 16.19 0.84
CA GLU A 65 -37.22 17.06 1.53
C GLU A 65 -37.78 18.14 0.60
N THR A 66 -36.93 18.75 -0.22
CA THR A 66 -37.40 19.75 -1.19
C THR A 66 -38.27 19.15 -2.28
N GLU A 67 -37.93 17.97 -2.80
CA GLU A 67 -38.75 17.24 -3.77
C GLU A 67 -40.12 16.87 -3.17
N LEU A 68 -40.14 16.36 -1.93
CA LEU A 68 -41.38 16.06 -1.19
C LEU A 68 -42.26 17.30 -1.10
N ARG A 69 -41.69 18.43 -0.69
CA ARG A 69 -42.42 19.70 -0.56
C ARG A 69 -42.97 20.21 -1.89
N THR A 70 -42.25 20.03 -3.00
CA THR A 70 -42.76 20.38 -4.33
C THR A 70 -43.84 19.41 -4.82
N SER A 71 -43.73 18.13 -4.44
CA SER A 71 -44.69 17.09 -4.83
C SER A 71 -46.04 17.17 -4.14
N GLU A 72 -46.14 17.85 -2.98
CA GLU A 72 -47.41 18.08 -2.28
C GLU A 72 -48.36 19.02 -3.04
N GLY A 73 -47.84 19.82 -3.99
CA GLY A 73 -48.65 20.67 -4.87
C GLY A 73 -49.25 19.94 -6.09
N ASP A 74 -48.59 18.86 -6.52
CA ASP A 74 -49.05 18.02 -7.62
C ASP A 74 -49.89 16.86 -7.07
N ARG A 75 -50.90 16.38 -7.81
CA ARG A 75 -51.69 15.19 -7.43
C ARG A 75 -50.88 13.91 -7.57
N ILE A 76 -49.72 13.84 -6.94
CA ILE A 76 -48.93 12.62 -6.84
C ILE A 76 -49.67 11.69 -5.88
N GLY A 77 -49.90 10.44 -6.29
CA GLY A 77 -50.65 9.46 -5.51
C GLY A 77 -50.03 9.22 -4.14
N HIS A 78 -50.89 8.99 -3.13
CA HIS A 78 -50.53 8.73 -1.73
C HIS A 78 -49.42 7.67 -1.56
N GLU A 79 -49.40 6.65 -2.43
CA GLU A 79 -48.38 5.59 -2.42
C GLU A 79 -46.95 6.10 -2.69
N VAL A 80 -46.80 7.13 -3.53
CA VAL A 80 -45.49 7.71 -3.83
C VAL A 80 -44.98 8.53 -2.64
N GLN A 81 -45.87 9.29 -2.00
CA GLN A 81 -45.53 10.04 -0.79
C GLN A 81 -45.09 9.12 0.35
N GLU A 82 -45.77 7.98 0.52
CA GLU A 82 -45.44 6.99 1.55
C GLU A 82 -44.07 6.34 1.31
N ARG A 83 -43.78 5.91 0.07
CA ARG A 83 -42.44 5.39 -0.30
C ARG A 83 -41.34 6.41 -0.07
N MET A 84 -41.62 7.69 -0.33
CA MET A 84 -40.64 8.75 -0.15
C MET A 84 -40.37 9.07 1.33
N ARG A 85 -41.41 8.99 2.17
CA ARG A 85 -41.26 9.06 3.64
C ARG A 85 -40.45 7.88 4.19
N GLU A 86 -40.73 6.66 3.75
CA GLU A 86 -39.93 5.48 4.16
C GLU A 86 -38.46 5.61 3.73
N ARG A 87 -38.20 6.11 2.51
CA ARG A 87 -36.83 6.36 2.04
C ARG A 87 -36.12 7.38 2.92
N MET A 88 -36.79 8.47 3.28
CA MET A 88 -36.28 9.51 4.18
C MET A 88 -35.95 8.96 5.57
N GLU A 89 -36.82 8.14 6.13
CA GLU A 89 -36.61 7.53 7.46
C GLU A 89 -35.39 6.60 7.45
N ARG A 90 -35.22 5.78 6.39
CA ARG A 90 -34.03 4.93 6.22
C ARG A 90 -32.74 5.74 6.09
N LEU A 91 -32.77 6.88 5.38
CA LEU A 91 -31.60 7.76 5.27
C LEU A 91 -31.24 8.39 6.61
N ARG A 92 -32.23 8.86 7.39
CA ARG A 92 -32.03 9.40 8.74
C ARG A 92 -31.44 8.35 9.68
N GLN A 93 -31.95 7.13 9.66
CA GLN A 93 -31.44 6.03 10.48
C GLN A 93 -29.97 5.69 10.16
N LYS A 94 -29.63 5.61 8.87
CA LYS A 94 -28.24 5.40 8.43
C LYS A 94 -27.31 6.52 8.87
N LEU A 95 -27.79 7.76 8.85
CA LEU A 95 -27.01 8.93 9.27
C LEU A 95 -26.74 8.92 10.77
N GLU A 96 -27.75 8.55 11.56
CA GLU A 96 -27.63 8.39 13.02
C GLU A 96 -26.64 7.26 13.38
N GLU A 97 -26.71 6.12 12.69
CA GLU A 97 -25.76 5.01 12.87
C GLU A 97 -24.31 5.43 12.55
N LYS A 98 -24.10 6.17 11.45
CA LYS A 98 -22.78 6.70 11.08
C LYS A 98 -22.25 7.69 12.14
N ARG A 99 -23.10 8.58 12.65
CA ARG A 99 -22.75 9.52 13.73
C ARG A 99 -22.35 8.79 15.00
N HIS A 100 -23.13 7.79 15.42
CA HIS A 100 -22.80 6.97 16.60
C HIS A 100 -21.47 6.24 16.43
N LYS A 101 -21.22 5.66 15.25
CA LYS A 101 -19.96 4.96 14.96
C LYS A 101 -18.75 5.90 14.99
N MET A 102 -18.89 7.13 14.50
CA MET A 102 -17.85 8.16 14.59
C MET A 102 -17.59 8.56 16.04
N GLU A 103 -18.65 8.81 16.82
CA GLU A 103 -18.55 9.17 18.23
C GLU A 103 -17.88 8.05 19.06
N GLU A 104 -18.22 6.79 18.80
CA GLU A 104 -17.59 5.64 19.45
C GLU A 104 -16.09 5.54 19.12
N LYS A 105 -15.72 5.72 17.84
CA LYS A 105 -14.31 5.77 17.43
C LYS A 105 -13.56 6.89 18.15
N ARG A 106 -14.15 8.09 18.20
CA ARG A 106 -13.59 9.26 18.89
C ARG A 106 -13.40 8.97 20.38
N ARG A 107 -14.38 8.36 21.03
CA ARG A 107 -14.29 7.95 22.45
C ARG A 107 -13.18 6.92 22.68
N ARG A 108 -13.07 5.88 21.85
CA ARG A 108 -11.99 4.87 21.95
C ARG A 108 -10.62 5.49 21.71
N TRP A 109 -10.53 6.50 20.84
CA TRP A 109 -9.28 7.23 20.61
C TRP A 109 -8.89 8.07 21.82
N GLU A 110 -9.82 8.85 22.40
CA GLU A 110 -9.58 9.62 23.62
C GLU A 110 -9.16 8.73 24.79
N GLU A 111 -9.78 7.55 24.94
CA GLU A 111 -9.40 6.56 25.94
C GLU A 111 -7.97 6.06 25.73
N ARG A 112 -7.59 5.71 24.50
CA ARG A 112 -6.20 5.31 24.17
C ARG A 112 -5.19 6.43 24.43
N GLN A 113 -5.55 7.69 24.18
CA GLN A 113 -4.70 8.84 24.50
C GLN A 113 -4.52 9.02 26.02
N ARG A 114 -5.61 8.93 26.79
CA ARG A 114 -5.56 8.97 28.26
C ARG A 114 -4.73 7.82 28.83
N GLU A 115 -4.87 6.62 28.28
CA GLU A 115 -4.07 5.46 28.69
C GLU A 115 -2.57 5.67 28.40
N ARG A 116 -2.22 6.19 27.22
CA ARG A 116 -0.83 6.52 26.88
C ARG A 116 -0.25 7.58 27.81
N GLN A 117 -1.01 8.63 28.12
CA GLN A 117 -0.60 9.68 29.06
C GLN A 117 -0.40 9.11 30.48
N SER A 118 -1.33 8.27 30.94
CA SER A 118 -1.23 7.57 32.23
C SER A 118 0.01 6.68 32.31
N ARG A 119 0.26 5.85 31.28
CA ARG A 119 1.46 5.02 31.18
C ARG A 119 2.75 5.86 31.19
N HIS A 120 2.76 6.99 30.49
CA HIS A 120 3.91 7.89 30.46
C HIS A 120 4.16 8.53 31.83
N GLU A 121 3.10 8.99 32.51
CA GLU A 121 3.22 9.53 33.86
C GLU A 121 3.66 8.46 34.86
N GLU A 122 3.14 7.23 34.75
CA GLU A 122 3.58 6.10 35.56
C GLU A 122 5.06 5.79 35.35
N HIS A 123 5.52 5.75 34.08
CA HIS A 123 6.93 5.58 33.76
C HIS A 123 7.79 6.71 34.33
N ARG A 124 7.32 7.96 34.27
CA ARG A 124 8.00 9.11 34.88
C ARG A 124 8.10 8.95 36.39
N ARG A 125 7.00 8.61 37.07
CA ARG A 125 6.98 8.36 38.53
C ARG A 125 7.90 7.20 38.92
N ARG A 126 7.89 6.09 38.18
CA ARG A 126 8.79 4.95 38.41
C ARG A 126 10.26 5.34 38.23
N ARG A 127 10.58 6.21 37.26
CA ARG A 127 11.93 6.76 37.09
C ARG A 127 12.32 7.61 38.31
N GLU A 128 11.46 8.54 38.70
CA GLU A 128 11.68 9.39 39.88
C GLU A 128 11.88 8.57 41.17
N GLU A 129 11.07 7.54 41.38
CA GLU A 129 11.19 6.63 42.52
C GLU A 129 12.50 5.85 42.50
N ARG A 130 12.94 5.36 41.32
CA ARG A 130 14.25 4.69 41.18
C ARG A 130 15.41 5.63 41.53
N THR A 131 15.37 6.88 41.05
CA THR A 131 16.38 7.89 41.43
C THR A 131 16.37 8.17 42.93
N ARG A 132 15.20 8.26 43.57
CA ARG A 132 15.09 8.45 45.02
C ARG A 132 15.61 7.25 45.81
N ARG A 133 15.25 6.02 45.43
CA ARG A 133 15.63 4.79 46.15
C ARG A 133 17.11 4.47 46.04
N HIS A 134 17.72 4.69 44.88
CA HIS A 134 19.11 4.28 44.66
C HIS A 134 20.14 5.37 44.97
N GLY A 135 19.70 6.56 45.41
CA GLY A 135 20.63 7.62 45.84
C GLY A 135 21.73 7.88 44.81
N LEU A 136 21.45 7.61 43.52
CA LEU A 136 22.37 7.84 42.43
C LEU A 136 22.43 9.35 42.26
N HIS A 137 23.31 9.95 43.06
CA HIS A 137 23.83 11.27 42.86
C HIS A 137 24.44 11.25 41.47
N ILE A 138 23.66 11.64 40.46
CA ILE A 138 24.19 11.92 39.13
C ILE A 138 25.26 12.99 39.41
N PRO A 139 26.55 12.68 39.20
CA PRO A 139 27.57 13.69 39.40
C PRO A 139 27.20 14.87 38.50
N PRO A 140 27.29 16.12 38.99
CA PRO A 140 27.04 17.28 38.14
C PRO A 140 27.85 17.11 36.86
N PRO A 141 27.28 17.44 35.68
CA PRO A 141 27.94 17.25 34.40
C PRO A 141 29.35 17.82 34.52
N ALA A 142 30.35 16.95 34.34
CA ALA A 142 31.74 17.31 34.53
C ALA A 142 32.01 18.57 33.69
N ALA A 143 32.50 19.63 34.34
CA ALA A 143 32.82 20.89 33.69
C ALA A 143 33.61 20.58 32.41
N GLN A 144 33.08 21.01 31.27
CA GLN A 144 33.64 20.72 29.96
C GLN A 144 35.15 21.00 29.98
N ALA A 145 35.94 19.97 29.73
CA ALA A 145 37.38 20.12 29.62
C ALA A 145 37.69 21.15 28.51
N PRO A 146 38.69 22.02 28.72
CA PRO A 146 39.02 23.09 27.78
C PRO A 146 39.25 22.50 26.38
N GLN A 147 38.51 23.03 25.40
CA GLN A 147 38.59 22.62 24.00
C GLN A 147 40.05 22.60 23.56
N ALA A 148 40.50 21.43 23.08
CA ALA A 148 41.82 21.27 22.50
C ALA A 148 41.97 22.25 21.33
N ALA A 149 43.15 22.87 21.26
CA ALA A 149 43.49 23.89 20.29
C ALA A 149 43.23 23.44 18.84
N PRO A 150 42.78 24.35 17.94
CA PRO A 150 42.44 24.03 16.57
C PRO A 150 43.66 23.47 15.82
N SER A 151 43.48 22.29 15.22
CA SER A 151 44.46 21.66 14.35
C SER A 151 44.79 22.55 13.12
N PRO A 152 46.04 22.54 12.63
CA PRO A 152 46.46 23.40 11.52
C PRO A 152 45.75 23.05 10.20
N PRO A 153 45.60 24.04 9.30
CA PRO A 153 44.81 23.90 8.07
C PRO A 153 45.42 22.86 7.11
N ALA A 154 44.57 21.97 6.64
CA ALA A 154 44.90 20.95 5.64
C ALA A 154 45.35 21.61 4.31
N ALA A 155 46.33 20.98 3.67
CA ALA A 155 46.92 21.41 2.40
C ALA A 155 45.88 21.52 1.26
N PRO A 156 46.08 22.45 0.30
CA PRO A 156 45.14 22.69 -0.79
C PRO A 156 45.07 21.52 -1.77
N ALA A 157 43.85 21.11 -2.10
CA ALA A 157 43.55 20.08 -3.10
C ALA A 157 43.98 20.51 -4.53
N PRO A 158 44.38 19.57 -5.40
CA PRO A 158 44.81 19.88 -6.76
C PRO A 158 43.63 20.34 -7.64
N ALA A 159 43.85 21.45 -8.35
CA ALA A 159 42.93 22.03 -9.30
C ALA A 159 42.86 21.22 -10.60
N LEU A 160 41.69 20.67 -10.93
CA LEU A 160 41.22 20.14 -12.22
C LEU A 160 39.68 20.02 -12.07
N ALA A 161 38.79 20.47 -12.95
CA ALA A 161 38.85 20.64 -14.38
C ALA A 161 37.81 21.70 -14.85
N GLN A 162 37.96 22.06 -16.12
CA GLN A 162 37.41 23.21 -16.82
C GLN A 162 35.88 23.30 -16.86
N ALA A 163 35.39 24.54 -16.76
CA ALA A 163 34.00 24.93 -16.89
C ALA A 163 33.44 24.57 -18.28
N ARG A 164 32.24 23.96 -18.30
CA ARG A 164 31.46 23.77 -19.52
C ARG A 164 30.85 25.10 -19.98
N PRO A 165 30.77 25.35 -21.30
CA PRO A 165 30.15 26.55 -21.84
C PRO A 165 28.61 26.55 -21.61
N PRO A 166 27.99 27.74 -21.52
CA PRO A 166 26.55 27.88 -21.28
C PRO A 166 25.72 27.39 -22.47
N LEU A 167 24.59 26.75 -22.16
CA LEU A 167 23.60 26.27 -23.14
C LEU A 167 22.88 27.45 -23.82
N PRO A 168 22.52 27.31 -25.11
CA PRO A 168 21.76 28.34 -25.84
C PRO A 168 20.32 28.48 -25.30
N PRO A 169 19.71 29.68 -25.44
CA PRO A 169 18.35 29.94 -24.97
C PRO A 169 17.32 29.12 -25.74
N ARG A 170 16.33 28.58 -25.01
CA ARG A 170 15.21 27.83 -25.58
C ARG A 170 14.29 28.74 -26.41
N PRO A 171 13.76 28.27 -27.55
CA PRO A 171 12.75 28.99 -28.32
C PRO A 171 11.42 29.11 -27.55
N PRO A 172 10.62 30.17 -27.80
CA PRO A 172 9.33 30.35 -27.15
C PRO A 172 8.34 29.27 -27.58
N MET A 173 7.61 28.71 -26.60
CA MET A 173 6.59 27.69 -26.86
C MET A 173 5.37 28.31 -27.59
N PRO A 174 4.76 27.57 -28.54
CA PRO A 174 3.52 28.00 -29.17
C PRO A 174 2.37 28.03 -28.16
N ALA A 175 1.50 29.04 -28.30
CA ALA A 175 0.33 29.23 -27.46
C ALA A 175 -0.58 27.99 -27.52
N MET A 176 -0.89 27.41 -26.35
CA MET A 176 -1.83 26.30 -26.27
C MET A 176 -3.26 26.77 -26.58
N PRO A 177 -4.03 26.00 -27.37
CA PRO A 177 -5.45 26.27 -27.58
C PRO A 177 -6.25 26.02 -26.29
N ASP A 178 -7.37 26.74 -26.21
CA ASP A 178 -8.23 26.89 -25.04
C ASP A 178 -8.88 25.56 -24.60
N VAL A 179 -8.29 24.93 -23.59
CA VAL A 179 -8.66 23.60 -23.05
C VAL A 179 -10.11 23.56 -22.52
N GLY A 180 -10.69 24.71 -22.17
CA GLY A 180 -12.03 24.81 -21.60
C GLY A 180 -13.16 24.35 -22.53
N LYS A 181 -13.04 24.52 -23.84
CA LYS A 181 -14.09 24.12 -24.79
C LYS A 181 -14.08 22.62 -25.11
N ILE A 182 -12.90 21.99 -25.12
CA ILE A 182 -12.75 20.57 -25.47
C ILE A 182 -13.36 19.67 -24.38
N VAL A 183 -13.27 20.07 -23.11
CA VAL A 183 -13.83 19.31 -21.98
C VAL A 183 -15.36 19.37 -21.95
N SER A 184 -15.95 20.51 -22.34
CA SER A 184 -17.41 20.70 -22.30
C SER A 184 -18.14 19.86 -23.36
N ASP A 185 -17.61 19.78 -24.58
CA ASP A 185 -18.21 18.98 -25.66
C ASP A 185 -18.01 17.48 -25.42
N ALA A 186 -16.91 17.07 -24.79
CA ALA A 186 -16.68 15.67 -24.40
C ALA A 186 -17.70 15.20 -23.35
N MET A 187 -17.95 16.01 -22.31
CA MET A 187 -18.92 15.66 -21.26
C MET A 187 -20.37 15.60 -21.76
N LYS A 188 -20.73 16.41 -22.76
CA LYS A 188 -22.07 16.37 -23.35
C LYS A 188 -22.31 15.09 -24.14
N SER A 189 -21.29 14.54 -24.83
CA SER A 189 -21.43 13.28 -25.58
C SER A 189 -21.52 12.03 -24.67
N VAL A 190 -20.92 12.06 -23.49
CA VAL A 190 -21.00 10.96 -22.50
C VAL A 190 -22.41 10.86 -21.89
N GLY A 191 -23.08 12.00 -21.68
CA GLY A 191 -24.45 12.04 -21.17
C GLY A 191 -25.49 11.43 -22.13
N ASP A 192 -25.29 11.60 -23.44
CA ASP A 192 -26.19 11.03 -24.46
C ASP A 192 -25.89 9.55 -24.76
N ALA A 193 -24.64 9.10 -24.62
CA ALA A 193 -24.26 7.70 -24.78
C ALA A 193 -24.82 6.79 -23.67
N MET A 194 -24.95 7.29 -22.42
CA MET A 194 -25.50 6.50 -21.30
C MET A 194 -27.00 6.22 -21.40
N LYS A 195 -27.75 6.89 -22.27
CA LYS A 195 -29.19 6.64 -22.45
C LYS A 195 -29.52 5.49 -23.41
N SER A 196 -28.54 4.87 -24.09
CA SER A 196 -28.83 3.96 -25.21
C SER A 196 -28.13 2.58 -25.21
N VAL A 197 -27.44 2.16 -24.15
CA VAL A 197 -26.76 0.85 -24.16
C VAL A 197 -27.67 -0.27 -23.67
N ASN A 198 -28.36 -0.89 -24.63
CA ASN A 198 -28.90 -2.24 -24.53
C ASN A 198 -27.74 -3.25 -24.64
N VAL A 199 -27.69 -4.22 -23.74
CA VAL A 199 -26.63 -5.24 -23.67
C VAL A 199 -26.75 -6.21 -24.86
N GLY A 200 -25.80 -6.13 -25.79
CA GLY A 200 -25.68 -7.04 -26.93
C GLY A 200 -24.28 -6.97 -27.53
N ALA A 201 -23.62 -8.12 -27.62
CA ALA A 201 -22.24 -8.34 -28.03
C ALA A 201 -21.76 -7.55 -29.26
N ILE A 202 -20.55 -7.00 -29.24
CA ILE A 202 -19.72 -6.76 -30.43
C ILE A 202 -18.24 -7.02 -30.15
N VAL A 203 -17.68 -7.93 -30.95
CA VAL A 203 -16.25 -8.12 -31.23
C VAL A 203 -15.83 -7.07 -32.26
N GLY A 204 -14.69 -6.39 -32.06
CA GLY A 204 -13.98 -5.68 -33.13
C GLY A 204 -13.42 -4.29 -32.76
N ASP A 205 -12.10 -4.24 -32.71
CA ASP A 205 -11.17 -3.09 -32.88
C ASP A 205 -11.25 -1.82 -32.00
N ALA A 206 -10.14 -1.66 -31.26
CA ALA A 206 -9.40 -0.44 -30.96
C ALA A 206 -10.19 0.83 -30.54
N VAL A 207 -10.71 0.81 -29.30
CA VAL A 207 -10.92 2.03 -28.54
C VAL A 207 -9.96 2.04 -27.35
N LYS A 208 -8.86 2.77 -27.49
CA LYS A 208 -7.95 3.10 -26.38
C LYS A 208 -8.73 3.94 -25.36
N GLY A 209 -9.09 3.35 -24.22
CA GLY A 209 -9.66 4.04 -23.07
C GLY A 209 -11.08 3.63 -22.66
N ALA A 210 -11.57 2.44 -23.05
CA ALA A 210 -12.88 1.97 -22.59
C ALA A 210 -12.79 1.36 -21.18
N PHE A 211 -13.39 2.05 -20.20
CA PHE A 211 -13.74 1.48 -18.89
C PHE A 211 -14.80 0.39 -19.09
N VAL A 212 -14.37 -0.84 -19.34
CA VAL A 212 -15.23 -2.02 -19.47
C VAL A 212 -15.32 -2.70 -18.11
N GLY A 213 -16.08 -2.09 -17.19
CA GLY A 213 -16.46 -2.69 -15.92
C GLY A 213 -17.53 -3.77 -16.11
N THR A 214 -17.16 -4.88 -16.75
CA THR A 214 -18.05 -6.04 -16.89
C THR A 214 -17.75 -7.03 -15.77
N LEU A 215 -18.77 -7.38 -14.98
CA LEU A 215 -18.73 -8.51 -14.05
C LEU A 215 -18.58 -9.78 -14.90
N ALA A 216 -17.40 -10.39 -14.89
CA ALA A 216 -17.21 -11.69 -15.55
C ALA A 216 -17.79 -12.77 -14.64
N THR A 217 -18.72 -13.58 -15.16
CA THR A 217 -19.35 -14.61 -14.33
C THR A 217 -18.64 -15.96 -14.38
N GLU A 218 -17.86 -16.34 -15.40
CA GLU A 218 -17.25 -17.68 -15.41
C GLU A 218 -15.83 -17.76 -16.02
N SER A 219 -15.54 -17.14 -17.16
CA SER A 219 -14.18 -17.09 -17.72
C SER A 219 -14.04 -15.94 -18.72
N ARG A 220 -12.90 -15.24 -18.74
CA ARG A 220 -12.60 -14.13 -19.65
C ARG A 220 -11.16 -14.24 -20.15
N ALA A 221 -11.01 -14.30 -21.47
CA ALA A 221 -9.70 -14.19 -22.12
C ALA A 221 -9.47 -12.73 -22.57
N ILE A 222 -8.30 -12.20 -22.24
CA ILE A 222 -7.87 -10.84 -22.61
C ILE A 222 -6.72 -11.00 -23.60
N SER A 223 -7.04 -10.72 -24.86
CA SER A 223 -6.06 -10.71 -25.95
C SER A 223 -5.59 -9.27 -26.16
N ASP A 224 -4.68 -8.81 -25.31
CA ASP A 224 -4.00 -7.53 -25.49
C ASP A 224 -2.49 -7.74 -25.34
N PRO A 225 -1.72 -7.71 -26.44
CA PRO A 225 -0.28 -7.93 -26.40
C PRO A 225 0.50 -6.80 -25.69
N GLY A 226 -0.16 -5.67 -25.39
CA GLY A 226 0.43 -4.54 -24.68
C GLY A 226 0.51 -4.72 -23.17
N ILE A 227 -0.19 -5.71 -22.58
CA ILE A 227 -0.21 -5.90 -21.13
C ILE A 227 1.13 -6.46 -20.66
N ARG A 228 1.78 -5.71 -19.77
CA ARG A 228 3.08 -6.05 -19.14
C ARG A 228 3.00 -6.14 -17.62
N ARG A 229 1.96 -5.56 -17.03
CA ARG A 229 1.75 -5.52 -15.58
C ARG A 229 0.39 -6.11 -15.22
N LEU A 230 0.37 -6.92 -14.18
CA LEU A 230 -0.83 -7.52 -13.62
C LEU A 230 -0.95 -7.09 -12.17
N MET A 231 -2.09 -6.51 -11.80
CA MET A 231 -2.45 -6.18 -10.44
C MET A 231 -3.74 -6.89 -10.06
N VAL A 232 -3.68 -7.68 -9.01
CA VAL A 232 -4.79 -8.50 -8.51
C VAL A 232 -5.08 -8.07 -7.07
N MET A 233 -6.33 -7.74 -6.79
CA MET A 233 -6.80 -7.45 -5.44
C MET A 233 -7.96 -8.38 -5.11
N SER A 234 -7.80 -9.22 -4.09
CA SER A 234 -8.86 -10.04 -3.52
C SER A 234 -9.17 -9.55 -2.12
N SER A 235 -10.43 -9.23 -1.84
CA SER A 235 -10.89 -8.82 -0.51
C SER A 235 -11.89 -9.79 0.11
N GLY A 236 -12.38 -10.77 -0.65
CA GLY A 236 -13.46 -11.64 -0.20
C GLY A 236 -13.01 -12.92 0.54
N GLY A 237 -11.71 -13.24 0.54
CA GLY A 237 -11.15 -14.41 1.21
C GLY A 237 -11.09 -15.67 0.36
N GLY A 238 -11.43 -15.58 -0.93
CA GLY A 238 -11.15 -16.64 -1.89
C GLY A 238 -9.67 -16.77 -2.21
N ASN A 239 -9.28 -17.92 -2.75
CA ASN A 239 -7.91 -18.23 -3.11
C ASN A 239 -7.54 -17.57 -4.45
N LEU A 240 -6.28 -17.14 -4.56
CA LEU A 240 -5.70 -16.61 -5.79
C LEU A 240 -4.73 -17.63 -6.36
N ILE A 241 -5.06 -18.19 -7.52
CA ILE A 241 -4.21 -19.15 -8.22
C ILE A 241 -3.65 -18.48 -9.46
N ILE A 242 -2.34 -18.27 -9.51
CA ILE A 242 -1.63 -17.61 -10.62
C ILE A 242 -0.76 -18.66 -11.30
N ARG A 243 -0.93 -18.89 -12.60
CA ARG A 243 -0.17 -19.85 -13.38
C ARG A 243 0.40 -19.19 -14.62
N ASP A 244 1.71 -19.29 -14.82
CA ASP A 244 2.34 -18.92 -16.10
C ASP A 244 1.87 -19.89 -17.20
N THR A 245 1.66 -19.37 -18.40
CA THR A 245 1.24 -20.13 -19.58
C THR A 245 2.01 -19.70 -20.83
N ASP A 246 2.18 -20.62 -21.77
CA ASP A 246 2.76 -20.34 -23.09
C ASP A 246 1.76 -19.68 -24.05
N GLU A 247 0.50 -19.56 -23.65
CA GLU A 247 -0.49 -18.82 -24.41
C GLU A 247 -0.17 -17.32 -24.42
N ALA A 248 -0.57 -16.63 -25.50
CA ALA A 248 -0.34 -15.19 -25.65
C ALA A 248 -1.42 -14.33 -24.95
N THR A 249 -2.46 -14.96 -24.38
CA THR A 249 -3.62 -14.26 -23.81
C THR A 249 -3.68 -14.47 -22.30
N LEU A 250 -4.07 -13.42 -21.58
CA LEU A 250 -4.35 -13.51 -20.14
C LEU A 250 -5.74 -14.10 -19.96
N LYS A 251 -5.83 -15.30 -19.37
CA LYS A 251 -7.12 -15.90 -19.00
C LYS A 251 -7.41 -15.67 -17.53
N VAL A 252 -8.63 -15.22 -17.25
CA VAL A 252 -9.14 -14.94 -15.92
C VAL A 252 -10.38 -15.79 -15.71
N GLU A 253 -10.36 -16.67 -14.72
CA GLU A 253 -11.48 -17.52 -14.33
C GLU A 253 -11.94 -17.16 -12.93
N GLY A 254 -13.25 -17.17 -12.71
CA GLY A 254 -13.87 -16.77 -11.46
C GLY A 254 -14.58 -15.42 -11.51
N ARG A 255 -15.36 -15.14 -10.46
CA ARG A 255 -16.27 -14.00 -10.42
C ARG A 255 -15.54 -12.74 -9.96
N CYS A 256 -14.97 -12.03 -10.93
CA CYS A 256 -14.18 -10.82 -10.68
C CYS A 256 -14.53 -9.71 -11.69
N SER A 257 -14.15 -8.48 -11.35
CA SER A 257 -14.13 -7.37 -12.31
C SER A 257 -12.73 -7.22 -12.87
N VAL A 258 -12.64 -7.13 -14.20
CA VAL A 258 -11.37 -6.94 -14.89
C VAL A 258 -11.39 -5.67 -15.71
N ALA A 259 -10.37 -4.82 -15.52
CA ALA A 259 -10.17 -3.57 -16.24
C ALA A 259 -8.73 -3.49 -16.76
N THR A 260 -8.54 -2.93 -17.95
CA THR A 260 -7.20 -2.72 -18.53
C THR A 260 -6.92 -1.23 -18.67
N TYR A 261 -5.70 -0.82 -18.32
CA TYR A 261 -5.23 0.56 -18.33
C TYR A 261 -3.85 0.63 -19.01
N GLY A 262 -3.85 0.80 -20.32
CA GLY A 262 -2.62 0.79 -21.10
C GLY A 262 -1.91 -0.56 -20.99
N GLU A 263 -0.74 -0.59 -20.35
CA GLU A 263 0.06 -1.81 -20.18
C GLU A 263 -0.28 -2.62 -18.90
N GLU A 264 -1.32 -2.24 -18.17
CA GLU A 264 -1.68 -2.83 -16.88
C GLU A 264 -3.08 -3.46 -16.91
N ALA A 265 -3.19 -4.72 -16.48
CA ALA A 265 -4.46 -5.37 -16.17
C ALA A 265 -4.72 -5.31 -14.67
N ARG A 266 -5.91 -4.85 -14.28
CA ARG A 266 -6.40 -4.84 -12.91
C ARG A 266 -7.55 -5.82 -12.75
N ILE A 267 -7.44 -6.68 -11.75
CA ILE A 267 -8.42 -7.70 -11.41
C ILE A 267 -8.83 -7.48 -9.96
N ASP A 268 -10.11 -7.24 -9.73
CA ASP A 268 -10.68 -7.03 -8.41
C ASP A 268 -11.72 -8.13 -8.10
N GLU A 269 -11.49 -8.88 -7.03
CA GLU A 269 -12.39 -9.90 -6.46
C GLU A 269 -12.90 -9.39 -5.10
N ARG A 270 -14.23 -9.40 -4.91
CA ARG A 270 -14.86 -8.92 -3.67
C ARG A 270 -15.85 -9.91 -3.04
N GLY A 271 -16.14 -11.02 -3.71
CA GLY A 271 -17.21 -11.96 -3.34
C GLY A 271 -16.72 -13.20 -2.60
N GLY A 272 -15.41 -13.35 -2.39
CA GLY A 272 -14.82 -14.52 -1.74
C GLY A 272 -14.74 -15.74 -2.64
N ASN A 273 -14.78 -15.53 -3.95
CA ASN A 273 -14.65 -16.58 -4.94
C ASN A 273 -13.17 -16.83 -5.22
N ASP A 274 -12.84 -18.08 -5.53
CA ASP A 274 -11.53 -18.42 -6.04
C ASP A 274 -11.34 -17.81 -7.43
N VAL A 275 -10.14 -17.27 -7.68
CA VAL A 275 -9.78 -16.69 -8.97
C VAL A 275 -8.55 -17.40 -9.50
N THR A 276 -8.66 -17.92 -10.72
CA THR A 276 -7.53 -18.55 -11.42
C THR A 276 -7.09 -17.68 -12.58
N LEU A 277 -5.80 -17.38 -12.64
CA LEU A 277 -5.19 -16.52 -13.65
C LEU A 277 -4.16 -17.33 -14.43
N SER A 278 -4.34 -17.42 -15.75
CA SER A 278 -3.30 -17.93 -16.65
C SER A 278 -2.58 -16.74 -17.29
N VAL A 279 -1.36 -16.50 -16.84
CA VAL A 279 -0.55 -15.31 -17.11
C VAL A 279 0.39 -15.60 -18.29
N PRO A 280 0.32 -14.85 -19.40
CA PRO A 280 1.21 -15.03 -20.54
C PRO A 280 2.63 -14.51 -20.23
N ALA A 281 3.62 -15.02 -20.96
CA ALA A 281 5.03 -14.63 -20.85
C ALA A 281 5.33 -13.12 -21.04
N SER A 282 4.40 -12.37 -21.64
CA SER A 282 4.54 -10.93 -21.85
C SER A 282 4.45 -10.12 -20.56
N ILE A 283 3.83 -10.68 -19.51
CA ILE A 283 3.64 -10.01 -18.22
C ILE A 283 4.91 -10.17 -17.39
N ARG A 284 5.57 -9.05 -17.10
CA ARG A 284 6.82 -9.01 -16.34
C ARG A 284 6.63 -8.57 -14.90
N SER A 285 5.53 -7.90 -14.57
CA SER A 285 5.25 -7.47 -13.20
C SER A 285 3.94 -8.04 -12.73
N ILE A 286 3.96 -8.82 -11.64
CA ILE A 286 2.78 -9.45 -11.04
C ILE A 286 2.69 -8.96 -9.61
N ARG A 287 1.62 -8.25 -9.30
CA ARG A 287 1.29 -7.81 -7.95
C ARG A 287 -0.04 -8.40 -7.53
N ALA A 288 -0.02 -9.22 -6.48
CA ALA A 288 -1.23 -9.84 -5.95
C ALA A 288 -1.39 -9.49 -4.48
N LEU A 289 -2.57 -9.00 -4.10
CA LEU A 289 -2.91 -8.60 -2.75
C LEU A 289 -4.17 -9.34 -2.31
N ASN A 290 -4.06 -10.24 -1.32
CA ASN A 290 -5.19 -10.97 -0.75
C ASN A 290 -5.48 -10.54 0.69
N VAL A 291 -6.43 -9.62 0.86
CA VAL A 291 -6.80 -9.05 2.15
C VAL A 291 -7.79 -9.91 2.92
N GLY A 292 -8.53 -10.78 2.24
CA GLY A 292 -9.62 -11.56 2.85
C GLY A 292 -9.18 -12.81 3.62
N GLY A 293 -7.89 -13.14 3.60
CA GLY A 293 -7.34 -14.31 4.31
C GLY A 293 -7.35 -15.61 3.50
N GLY A 294 -7.65 -15.54 2.19
CA GLY A 294 -7.44 -16.66 1.29
C GLY A 294 -5.97 -16.82 0.91
N ASP A 295 -5.62 -17.98 0.37
CA ASP A 295 -4.25 -18.32 0.01
C ASP A 295 -3.87 -17.72 -1.36
N ILE A 296 -2.56 -17.57 -1.59
CA ILE A 296 -2.00 -17.19 -2.88
C ILE A 296 -1.09 -18.33 -3.35
N ASP A 297 -1.47 -19.03 -4.41
CA ASP A 297 -0.66 -20.06 -5.06
C ASP A 297 -0.17 -19.56 -6.42
N CYS A 298 1.12 -19.33 -6.55
CA CYS A 298 1.74 -18.77 -7.74
C CYS A 298 2.73 -19.77 -8.35
N HIS A 299 2.45 -20.21 -9.57
CA HIS A 299 3.25 -21.16 -10.33
C HIS A 299 3.85 -20.47 -11.55
N LEU A 300 5.17 -20.30 -11.58
CA LEU A 300 5.85 -19.64 -12.69
C LEU A 300 6.78 -20.62 -13.39
N ILE A 301 6.51 -20.88 -14.67
CA ILE A 301 7.31 -21.77 -15.52
C ILE A 301 8.57 -21.04 -15.98
N ARG A 302 8.52 -19.70 -16.07
CA ARG A 302 9.65 -18.85 -16.44
C ARG A 302 9.81 -17.68 -15.48
N LEU A 303 11.05 -17.24 -15.31
CA LEU A 303 11.36 -16.08 -14.47
C LEU A 303 12.58 -15.33 -15.05
N ASP A 304 12.34 -14.44 -16.01
CA ASP A 304 13.38 -13.60 -16.62
C ASP A 304 13.01 -12.11 -16.58
N GLY A 305 13.67 -11.37 -15.69
CA GLY A 305 13.39 -9.95 -15.45
C GLY A 305 12.00 -9.69 -14.90
N HIS A 306 11.45 -10.63 -14.14
CA HIS A 306 10.13 -10.52 -13.54
C HIS A 306 10.18 -9.81 -12.19
N GLU A 307 9.19 -8.98 -11.88
CA GLU A 307 8.98 -8.34 -10.59
C GLU A 307 7.68 -8.89 -9.98
N ILE A 308 7.82 -9.68 -8.93
CA ILE A 308 6.70 -10.35 -8.27
C ILE A 308 6.54 -9.80 -6.86
N ASP A 309 5.35 -9.33 -6.54
CA ASP A 309 4.97 -8.82 -5.22
C ASP A 309 3.67 -9.50 -4.78
N LEU A 310 3.78 -10.52 -3.93
CA LEU A 310 2.63 -11.25 -3.38
C LEU A 310 2.45 -10.86 -1.92
N GLU A 311 1.27 -10.37 -1.57
CA GLU A 311 0.96 -9.91 -0.22
C GLU A 311 -0.38 -10.49 0.27
N ALA A 312 -0.35 -11.18 1.41
CA ALA A 312 -1.52 -11.80 2.04
C ALA A 312 -1.74 -11.23 3.45
N PRO A 313 -2.18 -9.96 3.59
CA PRO A 313 -2.33 -9.33 4.90
C PRO A 313 -3.48 -9.91 5.72
N GLY A 314 -4.42 -10.62 5.09
CA GLY A 314 -5.50 -11.31 5.79
C GLY A 314 -5.07 -12.59 6.53
N GLY A 315 -3.80 -12.99 6.41
CA GLY A 315 -3.27 -14.20 7.09
C GLY A 315 -3.38 -15.49 6.29
N GLY A 316 -3.63 -15.41 4.97
CA GLY A 316 -3.54 -16.56 4.08
C GLY A 316 -2.10 -16.96 3.76
N ASP A 317 -1.90 -18.20 3.35
CA ASP A 317 -0.60 -18.74 3.01
C ASP A 317 -0.17 -18.28 1.61
N ILE A 318 1.13 -18.10 1.41
CA ILE A 318 1.72 -17.77 0.11
C ILE A 318 2.60 -18.92 -0.34
N THR A 319 2.20 -19.61 -1.40
CA THR A 319 3.02 -20.61 -2.08
C THR A 319 3.53 -20.06 -3.40
N LEU A 320 4.84 -20.09 -3.59
CA LEU A 320 5.48 -19.73 -4.85
C LEU A 320 6.31 -20.92 -5.37
N LYS A 321 5.99 -21.36 -6.59
CA LYS A 321 6.74 -22.37 -7.34
C LYS A 321 7.52 -21.73 -8.46
N VAL A 322 8.83 -21.93 -8.47
CA VAL A 322 9.74 -21.41 -9.50
C VAL A 322 10.69 -22.50 -10.01
N PRO A 323 11.20 -22.38 -11.25
CA PRO A 323 12.12 -23.37 -11.82
C PRO A 323 13.48 -23.30 -11.14
N GLU A 324 14.12 -24.46 -10.91
CA GLU A 324 15.39 -24.56 -10.18
C GLU A 324 16.54 -23.77 -10.84
N ASP A 325 16.53 -23.58 -12.17
CA ASP A 325 17.62 -22.95 -12.91
C ASP A 325 17.54 -21.40 -12.93
N THR A 326 16.48 -20.82 -12.36
CA THR A 326 16.25 -19.37 -12.45
C THR A 326 17.12 -18.55 -11.49
N ALA A 327 17.58 -17.38 -11.97
CA ALA A 327 18.35 -16.42 -11.19
C ALA A 327 17.44 -15.29 -10.69
N PHE A 328 17.37 -15.10 -9.36
CA PHE A 328 16.49 -14.11 -8.75
C PHE A 328 16.97 -13.66 -7.37
N GLU A 329 16.53 -12.46 -6.98
CA GLU A 329 16.58 -12.00 -5.59
C GLU A 329 15.21 -12.20 -4.95
N ILE A 330 15.20 -12.70 -3.70
CA ILE A 330 13.96 -12.89 -2.94
C ILE A 330 14.01 -12.19 -1.58
N ALA A 331 12.89 -11.57 -1.22
CA ALA A 331 12.60 -11.07 0.12
C ALA A 331 11.27 -11.66 0.59
N MET A 332 11.27 -12.33 1.74
CA MET A 332 10.08 -12.93 2.36
C MET A 332 9.86 -12.33 3.74
N GLU A 333 8.62 -12.04 4.08
CA GLU A 333 8.24 -11.46 5.36
C GLU A 333 6.95 -12.07 5.90
N ALA A 334 7.07 -12.94 6.91
CA ALA A 334 5.94 -13.55 7.61
C ALA A 334 5.82 -12.91 9.00
N ARG A 335 4.95 -11.90 9.16
CA ARG A 335 4.67 -11.32 10.48
C ARG A 335 3.40 -11.97 11.04
N GLY A 336 3.28 -12.05 12.36
CA GLY A 336 2.08 -12.62 13.00
C GLY A 336 2.20 -14.09 13.37
N GLY A 337 3.38 -14.70 13.26
CA GLY A 337 3.67 -16.06 13.74
C GLY A 337 3.66 -17.15 12.67
N GLY A 338 3.55 -16.79 11.39
CA GLY A 338 3.74 -17.72 10.27
C GLY A 338 5.21 -18.05 10.03
N ASP A 339 5.44 -19.20 9.41
CA ASP A 339 6.77 -19.74 9.13
C ASP A 339 7.20 -19.49 7.67
N ILE A 340 8.51 -19.36 7.46
CA ILE A 340 9.10 -19.26 6.12
C ILE A 340 9.80 -20.59 5.80
N HIS A 341 9.32 -21.27 4.75
CA HIS A 341 9.87 -22.51 4.24
C HIS A 341 10.44 -22.34 2.84
N THR A 342 11.62 -22.90 2.59
CA THR A 342 12.23 -22.89 1.25
C THR A 342 12.90 -24.22 0.92
N ASP A 343 12.52 -24.81 -0.22
CA ASP A 343 13.11 -26.04 -0.75
C ASP A 343 14.29 -25.76 -1.69
N LEU A 344 14.46 -24.50 -2.11
CA LEU A 344 15.46 -24.11 -3.07
C LEU A 344 16.76 -23.76 -2.34
N PRO A 345 17.94 -24.22 -2.81
CA PRO A 345 19.20 -23.71 -2.29
C PRO A 345 19.35 -22.21 -2.60
N LEU A 346 19.29 -21.38 -1.57
CA LEU A 346 19.45 -19.93 -1.67
C LEU A 346 20.75 -19.49 -1.01
N GLU A 347 21.43 -18.53 -1.62
CA GLU A 347 22.49 -17.76 -1.00
C GLU A 347 21.86 -16.79 0.01
N THR A 348 21.85 -17.17 1.29
CA THR A 348 21.24 -16.38 2.35
C THR A 348 22.01 -15.07 2.56
N GLY A 349 21.32 -13.95 2.39
CA GLY A 349 21.84 -12.62 2.73
C GLY A 349 21.54 -12.24 4.18
N SER A 350 20.27 -12.38 4.60
CA SER A 350 19.83 -12.13 5.97
C SER A 350 18.64 -13.01 6.32
N GLN A 351 18.62 -13.61 7.51
CA GLN A 351 17.54 -14.47 7.95
C GLN A 351 17.22 -14.22 9.43
N SER A 352 15.94 -14.08 9.73
CA SER A 352 15.34 -14.07 11.06
C SER A 352 14.10 -14.98 11.06
N ALA A 353 13.43 -15.11 12.20
CA ALA A 353 12.20 -15.92 12.29
C ALA A 353 11.09 -15.43 11.34
N SER A 354 10.97 -14.12 11.13
CA SER A 354 9.88 -13.49 10.37
C SER A 354 10.35 -12.84 9.06
N HIS A 355 11.64 -12.84 8.78
CA HIS A 355 12.20 -12.17 7.61
C HIS A 355 13.29 -13.01 6.97
N PHE A 356 13.24 -13.16 5.66
CA PHE A 356 14.26 -13.85 4.90
C PHE A 356 14.62 -13.03 3.66
N ARG A 357 15.91 -12.88 3.40
CA ARG A 357 16.43 -12.30 2.16
C ARG A 357 17.53 -13.19 1.62
N GLY A 358 17.41 -13.55 0.36
CA GLY A 358 18.38 -14.41 -0.30
C GLY A 358 18.47 -14.14 -1.79
N ARG A 359 19.43 -14.81 -2.43
CA ARG A 359 19.63 -14.80 -3.87
C ARG A 359 19.74 -16.22 -4.37
N ARG A 360 19.37 -16.44 -5.62
CA ARG A 360 19.65 -17.68 -6.33
C ARG A 360 20.39 -17.37 -7.62
N ASN A 361 21.38 -18.19 -7.95
CA ASN A 361 22.19 -18.07 -9.17
C ASN A 361 22.70 -16.63 -9.41
N GLY A 362 23.22 -15.98 -8.37
CA GLY A 362 23.77 -14.62 -8.44
C GLY A 362 22.75 -13.47 -8.42
N GLY A 363 21.45 -13.73 -8.20
CA GLY A 363 20.42 -12.71 -8.02
C GLY A 363 19.69 -12.28 -9.29
N GLY A 364 20.27 -12.49 -10.48
CA GLY A 364 19.62 -12.24 -11.77
C GLY A 364 18.99 -10.84 -11.93
N ASN A 365 18.05 -10.72 -12.88
CA ASN A 365 17.26 -9.50 -13.08
C ASN A 365 15.87 -9.58 -12.44
N SER A 366 15.51 -10.75 -11.91
CA SER A 366 14.19 -11.01 -11.35
C SER A 366 14.16 -10.70 -9.85
N ARG A 367 13.09 -10.05 -9.39
CA ARG A 367 12.90 -9.68 -7.98
C ARG A 367 11.58 -10.24 -7.48
N ILE A 368 11.64 -10.91 -6.34
CA ILE A 368 10.50 -11.58 -5.72
C ILE A 368 10.34 -11.02 -4.32
N LYS A 369 9.14 -10.55 -4.00
CA LYS A 369 8.75 -10.11 -2.67
C LYS A 369 7.49 -10.86 -2.25
N LEU A 370 7.58 -11.56 -1.12
CA LEU A 370 6.48 -12.32 -0.53
C LEU A 370 6.23 -11.76 0.88
N SER A 371 5.00 -11.42 1.21
CA SER A 371 4.67 -10.79 2.48
C SER A 371 3.33 -11.29 3.04
N ALA A 372 3.36 -11.98 4.16
CA ALA A 372 2.19 -12.47 4.87
C ALA A 372 2.14 -11.84 6.28
N PRO A 373 1.75 -10.56 6.41
CA PRO A 373 1.79 -9.88 7.70
C PRO A 373 0.67 -10.30 8.67
N GLY A 374 -0.34 -11.01 8.18
CA GLY A 374 -1.46 -11.53 8.97
C GLY A 374 -1.19 -12.88 9.66
N GLY A 375 0.01 -13.44 9.55
CA GLY A 375 0.40 -14.70 10.21
C GLY A 375 0.33 -15.95 9.34
N GLY A 376 0.16 -15.82 8.03
CA GLY A 376 0.21 -16.96 7.10
C GLY A 376 1.63 -17.44 6.81
N ASP A 377 1.77 -18.69 6.38
CA ASP A 377 3.04 -19.29 6.03
C ASP A 377 3.50 -18.86 4.63
N ILE A 378 4.81 -18.77 4.42
CA ILE A 378 5.40 -18.50 3.10
C ILE A 378 6.22 -19.71 2.67
N LYS A 379 5.84 -20.35 1.56
CA LYS A 379 6.49 -21.53 1.00
C LYS A 379 7.07 -21.20 -0.37
N LEU A 380 8.41 -21.25 -0.47
CA LEU A 380 9.11 -21.22 -1.76
C LEU A 380 9.54 -22.64 -2.14
N THR A 381 8.91 -23.19 -3.17
CA THR A 381 9.16 -24.57 -3.59
C THR A 381 9.64 -24.62 -5.04
N ARG A 382 10.30 -25.72 -5.40
CA ARG A 382 10.66 -26.00 -6.80
C ARG A 382 9.42 -26.40 -7.58
N LEU A 383 9.36 -25.98 -8.85
CA LEU A 383 8.32 -26.40 -9.78
C LEU A 383 8.40 -27.90 -10.11
#